data_AF-A0A8T2KH10-F1
#
_entry.id   AF-A0A8T2KH10-F1
#
_cell.length_a   1.000
_cell.length_b   1.000
_cell.length_c   1.000
_cell.angle_alpha   90.00
_cell.angle_beta   90.00
_cell.angle_gamma   90.00
#
_symmetry.space_group_name_H-M   'P 1'
#
loop_
_entity.id
_entity.type
_entity.pdbx_description
1 polymer ?
#
loop_
_entity_poly.entity_id
_entity_poly.type
_entity_poly.pdbx_seq_one_letter_code
_entity_poly.pdbx_strand_id
1 'polypeptide(L)'
;LCRSTWGHCSIYNKRHPPGFSYRELYMRLDEGSLTFNANPHWGIEYFLSRGILDDSAKEIAKFIFCTRTLNWKKLRLYLDRRRDVLDDLVTLHNFSNQFLPNALREFFRHIHAPEERGEYLETLITKFSHRFCACNPVLTRDLGLSPDAVYVLCYSLILLSIDLASPHVKNKMSKREFIRNTRRAAQNISEDFVGHLYDNIYLVGHVAV
;
A
#
# COMPACT_ATOMS: atom_id res chain seq x y z
N LEU A 1 2.51 -14.18 21.57
CA LEU A 1 1.37 -13.23 21.54
C LEU A 1 1.81 -11.81 21.21
N CYS A 2 2.65 -11.16 22.01
CA CYS A 2 3.03 -9.76 21.75
C CYS A 2 3.71 -9.56 20.38
N ARG A 3 4.85 -10.21 20.13
CA ARG A 3 5.55 -10.13 18.82
C ARG A 3 4.78 -10.73 17.63
N SER A 4 3.80 -11.61 17.89
CA SER A 4 2.97 -12.19 16.83
C SER A 4 1.86 -11.25 16.38
N THR A 5 1.32 -10.44 17.29
CA THR A 5 0.32 -9.40 16.97
C THR A 5 0.99 -8.11 16.50
N TRP A 6 2.14 -7.78 17.08
CA TRP A 6 2.92 -6.58 16.85
C TRP A 6 4.27 -6.98 16.28
N GLY A 7 4.37 -7.10 14.95
CA GLY A 7 5.57 -7.66 14.32
C GLY A 7 6.82 -6.78 14.44
N HIS A 8 6.66 -5.48 14.67
CA HIS A 8 7.76 -4.53 14.88
C HIS A 8 7.43 -3.56 15.99
N CYS A 9 8.36 -3.30 16.90
CA CYS A 9 8.38 -2.19 17.86
C CYS A 9 9.85 -1.89 18.17
N SER A 10 10.26 -0.62 18.22
CA SER A 10 11.67 -0.25 18.49
C SER A 10 12.15 -0.78 19.83
N ILE A 11 11.27 -0.84 20.84
CA ILE A 11 11.59 -1.40 22.17
C ILE A 11 12.07 -2.86 22.12
N TYR A 12 11.71 -3.66 21.11
CA TYR A 12 12.15 -5.06 21.01
C TYR A 12 13.66 -5.21 20.82
N ASN A 13 14.33 -4.16 20.34
CA ASN A 13 15.77 -4.15 20.08
C ASN A 13 16.55 -3.39 21.17
N LYS A 14 15.87 -2.87 22.20
CA LYS A 14 16.49 -2.11 23.29
C LYS A 14 16.82 -3.02 24.47
N ARG A 15 17.80 -2.60 25.29
CA ARG A 15 17.99 -3.21 26.61
C ARG A 15 16.79 -2.87 27.49
N HIS A 16 16.18 -3.91 28.05
CA HIS A 16 15.00 -3.76 28.88
C HIS A 16 15.39 -3.44 30.34
N PRO A 17 14.66 -2.54 31.01
CA PRO A 17 14.87 -2.29 32.43
C PRO A 17 14.47 -3.52 33.27
N PRO A 18 14.99 -3.64 34.51
CA PRO A 18 14.53 -4.64 35.46
C PRO A 18 13.00 -4.58 35.63
N GLY A 19 12.32 -5.72 35.56
CA GLY A 19 10.87 -5.81 35.67
C GLY A 19 10.09 -5.62 34.36
N PHE A 20 10.76 -5.53 33.20
CA PHE A 20 10.07 -5.51 31.91
C PHE A 20 9.23 -6.78 31.69
N SER A 21 7.99 -6.58 31.25
CA SER A 21 7.05 -7.66 30.98
C SER A 21 6.44 -7.51 29.59
N TYR A 22 6.51 -8.56 28.79
CA TYR A 22 5.85 -8.61 27.48
C TYR A 22 4.32 -8.55 27.57
N ARG A 23 3.74 -8.96 28.71
CA ARG A 23 2.30 -8.81 28.97
C ARG A 23 1.95 -7.34 29.17
N GLU A 24 2.73 -6.64 29.97
CA GLU A 24 2.55 -5.20 30.20
C GLU A 24 2.75 -4.41 28.91
N LEU A 25 3.79 -4.73 28.12
CA LEU A 25 3.99 -4.12 26.81
C LEU A 25 2.81 -4.38 25.87
N TYR A 26 2.26 -5.59 25.88
CA TYR A 26 1.08 -5.89 25.06
C TYR A 26 -0.13 -5.03 25.45
N MET A 27 -0.39 -4.83 26.74
CA MET A 27 -1.49 -3.96 27.19
C MET A 27 -1.28 -2.51 26.77
N ARG A 28 -0.04 -1.99 26.84
CA ARG A 28 0.28 -0.64 26.37
C ARG A 28 0.14 -0.51 24.85
N LEU A 29 0.50 -1.55 24.10
CA LEU A 29 0.32 -1.59 22.65
C LEU A 29 -1.17 -1.57 22.28
N ASP A 30 -1.99 -2.33 23.01
CA ASP A 30 -3.45 -2.35 22.83
C ASP A 30 -4.05 -0.98 23.15
N GLU A 31 -3.70 -0.38 24.29
CA GLU A 31 -4.12 0.97 24.69
C GLU A 31 -3.74 2.01 23.63
N GLY A 32 -2.47 2.06 23.21
CA GLY A 32 -2.02 3.00 22.19
C GLY A 32 -2.69 2.81 20.83
N SER A 33 -3.13 1.58 20.51
CA SER A 33 -3.93 1.31 19.30
C SER A 33 -5.32 1.91 19.38
N LEU A 34 -5.97 1.75 20.52
CA LEU A 34 -7.27 2.37 20.78
C LEU A 34 -7.14 3.90 20.74
N THR A 35 -6.07 4.45 21.32
CA THR A 35 -5.76 5.88 21.23
C THR A 35 -5.54 6.32 19.78
N PHE A 36 -4.77 5.58 18.99
CA PHE A 36 -4.55 5.86 17.57
C PHE A 36 -5.87 5.84 16.78
N ASN A 37 -6.71 4.84 17.04
CA ASN A 37 -7.99 4.67 16.38
C ASN A 37 -8.99 5.78 16.74
N ALA A 38 -8.82 6.45 17.88
CA ALA A 38 -9.54 7.69 18.19
C ALA A 38 -8.89 8.91 17.51
N ASN A 39 -7.60 9.13 17.76
CA ASN A 39 -6.78 10.20 17.21
C ASN A 39 -5.38 9.68 16.85
N PRO A 40 -5.00 9.64 15.55
CA PRO A 40 -3.76 9.01 15.13
C PRO A 40 -2.50 9.72 15.63
N HIS A 41 -2.56 11.05 15.79
CA HIS A 41 -1.43 11.80 16.30
C HIS A 41 -1.16 11.45 17.77
N TRP A 42 -2.20 11.42 18.60
CA TRP A 42 -2.08 11.03 20.01
C TRP A 42 -1.67 9.56 20.18
N GLY A 43 -2.12 8.66 19.31
CA GLY A 43 -1.69 7.27 19.36
C GLY A 43 -0.19 7.09 19.10
N ILE A 44 0.36 7.74 18.09
CA ILE A 44 1.81 7.70 17.85
C ILE A 44 2.57 8.37 19.00
N GLU A 45 2.13 9.54 19.46
CA GLU A 45 2.73 10.23 20.61
C GLU A 45 2.74 9.37 21.88
N TYR A 46 1.66 8.61 22.12
CA TYR A 46 1.59 7.63 23.20
C TYR A 46 2.70 6.56 23.05
N PHE A 47 2.89 5.99 21.87
CA PHE A 47 3.95 4.99 21.66
C PHE A 47 5.36 5.57 21.85
N LEU A 48 5.58 6.80 21.39
CA LEU A 48 6.86 7.50 21.51
C LEU A 48 7.19 7.82 22.98
N SER A 49 6.25 8.46 23.70
CA SER A 49 6.42 8.83 25.12
C SER A 49 6.64 7.63 26.05
N ARG A 50 6.10 6.47 25.70
CA ARG A 50 6.32 5.20 26.44
C ARG A 50 7.58 4.46 26.00
N GLY A 51 8.35 5.00 25.05
CA GLY A 51 9.57 4.40 24.52
C GLY A 51 9.35 3.12 23.70
N ILE A 52 8.10 2.85 23.30
CA ILE A 52 7.69 1.67 22.51
C ILE A 52 8.23 1.81 21.07
N LEU A 53 8.13 3.02 20.53
CA LEU A 53 8.66 3.41 19.22
C LEU A 53 9.69 4.53 19.39
N ASP A 54 10.66 4.55 18.48
CA ASP A 54 11.56 5.69 18.30
C ASP A 54 10.91 6.71 17.37
N ASP A 55 11.18 8.00 17.59
CA ASP A 55 10.69 9.08 16.73
C ASP A 55 11.54 9.14 15.45
N SER A 56 11.27 8.19 14.57
CA SER A 56 11.95 7.99 13.30
C SER A 56 10.92 7.51 12.29
N ALA A 57 10.86 8.16 11.14
CA ALA A 57 9.91 7.82 10.08
C ALA A 57 9.97 6.33 9.72
N LYS A 58 11.19 5.78 9.63
CA LYS A 58 11.46 4.38 9.34
C LYS A 58 10.93 3.42 10.41
N GLU A 59 11.09 3.77 11.69
CA GLU A 59 10.62 2.91 12.78
C GLU A 59 9.10 2.92 12.90
N ILE A 60 8.49 4.09 12.70
CA ILE A 60 7.03 4.25 12.63
C ILE A 60 6.47 3.50 11.42
N ALA A 61 7.09 3.61 10.25
CA ALA A 61 6.68 2.91 9.03
C ALA A 61 6.72 1.38 9.22
N LYS A 62 7.80 0.83 9.79
CA LYS A 62 7.89 -0.60 10.10
C LYS A 62 6.82 -1.05 11.09
N PHE A 63 6.56 -0.25 12.12
CA PHE A 63 5.50 -0.54 13.09
C PHE A 63 4.14 -0.66 12.39
N ILE A 64 3.78 0.34 11.58
CA ILE A 64 2.55 0.37 10.79
C ILE A 64 2.49 -0.84 9.84
N PHE A 65 3.57 -1.14 9.13
CA PHE A 65 3.62 -2.24 8.17
C PHE A 65 3.41 -3.62 8.81
N CYS A 66 3.87 -3.79 10.05
CA CYS A 66 3.84 -5.06 10.75
C CYS A 66 2.62 -5.27 11.66
N THR A 67 1.66 -4.35 11.67
CA THR A 67 0.42 -4.46 12.46
C THR A 67 -0.83 -4.41 11.59
N ARG A 68 -1.92 -5.03 12.08
CA ARG A 68 -3.25 -5.00 11.45
C ARG A 68 -4.32 -4.39 12.36
N THR A 69 -3.92 -3.86 13.51
CA THR A 69 -4.86 -3.38 14.55
C THR A 69 -5.24 -1.92 14.39
N LEU A 70 -4.47 -1.17 13.58
CA LEU A 70 -4.71 0.25 13.33
C LEU A 70 -5.85 0.44 12.32
N ASN A 71 -6.76 1.35 12.64
CA ASN A 71 -7.86 1.71 11.77
C ASN A 71 -7.32 2.43 10.52
N TRP A 72 -7.64 1.90 9.34
CA TRP A 72 -7.11 2.40 8.07
C TRP A 72 -7.52 3.85 7.76
N LYS A 73 -8.73 4.30 8.16
CA LYS A 73 -9.18 5.69 7.94
C LYS A 73 -8.32 6.66 8.76
N LYS A 74 -7.96 6.28 9.99
CA LYS A 74 -7.05 7.05 10.85
C LYS A 74 -5.60 6.98 10.35
N LEU A 75 -5.18 5.82 9.85
CA LEU A 75 -3.87 5.65 9.24
C LEU A 75 -3.69 6.56 8.02
N ARG A 76 -4.69 6.62 7.14
CA ARG A 76 -4.69 7.56 6.01
C ARG A 76 -4.49 9.01 6.48
N LEU A 77 -5.26 9.46 7.47
CA LEU A 77 -5.14 10.83 8.02
C LEU A 77 -3.74 11.10 8.59
N TYR A 78 -3.12 10.10 9.20
CA TYR A 78 -1.75 10.20 9.70
C TYR A 78 -0.73 10.32 8.56
N LEU A 79 -0.78 9.41 7.59
CA LEU A 79 0.15 9.32 6.47
C LEU A 79 0.04 10.52 5.52
N ASP A 80 -1.13 11.14 5.42
CA ASP A 80 -1.34 12.38 4.66
C ASP A 80 -0.56 13.56 5.26
N ARG A 81 -0.44 13.60 6.61
CA ARG A 81 0.35 14.61 7.33
C ARG A 81 1.83 14.25 7.45
N ARG A 82 2.15 12.96 7.60
CA ARG A 82 3.51 12.42 7.75
C ARG A 82 3.94 11.70 6.47
N ARG A 83 4.16 12.48 5.42
CA ARG A 83 4.56 11.97 4.09
C ARG A 83 5.91 11.24 4.12
N ASP A 84 6.79 11.63 5.02
CA ASP A 84 8.05 10.94 5.32
C ASP A 84 7.82 9.48 5.77
N VAL A 85 6.85 9.25 6.66
CA VAL A 85 6.46 7.90 7.10
C VAL A 85 5.83 7.12 5.95
N LEU A 86 5.01 7.76 5.11
CA LEU A 86 4.43 7.13 3.93
C LEU A 86 5.51 6.69 2.93
N ASP A 87 6.54 7.51 2.72
CA ASP A 87 7.67 7.16 1.85
C ASP A 87 8.39 5.91 2.35
N ASP A 88 8.79 5.90 3.63
CA ASP A 88 9.41 4.72 4.24
C ASP A 88 8.47 3.49 4.17
N LEU A 89 7.18 3.66 4.43
CA LEU A 89 6.19 2.57 4.38
C LEU A 89 6.11 1.94 2.99
N VAL A 90 6.07 2.74 1.93
CA VAL A 90 6.06 2.24 0.55
C VAL A 90 7.35 1.47 0.25
N THR A 91 8.50 1.89 0.78
CA THR A 91 9.78 1.17 0.57
C THR A 91 9.84 -0.20 1.23
N LEU A 92 8.96 -0.51 2.19
CA LEU A 92 8.91 -1.82 2.85
C LEU A 92 8.26 -2.89 1.96
N HIS A 93 7.47 -2.50 0.96
CA HIS A 93 6.89 -3.45 0.02
C HIS A 93 7.95 -4.03 -0.92
N ASN A 94 7.95 -5.34 -1.12
CA ASN A 94 8.82 -6.01 -2.09
C ASN A 94 7.98 -6.57 -3.26
N PHE A 95 8.06 -5.90 -4.41
CA PHE A 95 7.34 -6.29 -5.62
C PHE A 95 8.20 -7.05 -6.63
N SER A 96 9.40 -7.49 -6.25
CA SER A 96 10.28 -8.21 -7.16
C SER A 96 9.62 -9.50 -7.66
N ASN A 97 9.73 -9.75 -8.97
CA ASN A 97 9.13 -10.90 -9.66
C ASN A 97 7.60 -10.98 -9.58
N GLN A 98 6.93 -9.89 -9.20
CA GLN A 98 5.48 -9.83 -9.19
C GLN A 98 4.93 -9.24 -10.48
N PHE A 99 3.83 -9.81 -10.97
CA PHE A 99 3.06 -9.20 -12.05
C PHE A 99 2.35 -7.94 -11.56
N LEU A 100 2.32 -6.88 -12.36
CA LEU A 100 1.87 -5.54 -11.96
C LEU A 100 0.49 -5.52 -11.25
N PRO A 101 -0.58 -6.16 -11.77
CA PRO A 101 -1.87 -6.20 -11.07
C PRO A 101 -1.82 -6.90 -9.71
N ASN A 102 -0.96 -7.93 -9.56
CA ASN A 102 -0.82 -8.66 -8.31
C ASN A 102 -0.10 -7.78 -7.26
N ALA A 103 0.96 -7.09 -7.66
CA ALA A 103 1.65 -6.13 -6.83
C ALA A 103 0.72 -4.99 -6.38
N LEU A 104 -0.10 -4.46 -7.30
CA LEU A 104 -1.04 -3.39 -7.00
C LEU A 104 -2.14 -3.86 -6.02
N ARG A 105 -2.65 -5.09 -6.16
CA ARG A 105 -3.55 -5.71 -5.18
C ARG A 105 -2.92 -5.83 -3.81
N GLU A 106 -1.69 -6.34 -3.75
CA GLU A 106 -0.97 -6.50 -2.48
C GLU A 106 -0.75 -5.16 -1.79
N PHE A 107 -0.41 -4.12 -2.55
CA PHE A 107 -0.23 -2.77 -2.05
C PHE A 107 -1.52 -2.21 -1.42
N PHE A 108 -2.64 -2.24 -2.16
CA PHE A 108 -3.91 -1.76 -1.64
C PHE A 108 -4.51 -2.62 -0.54
N ARG A 109 -4.18 -3.92 -0.46
CA ARG A 109 -4.57 -4.76 0.67
C ARG A 109 -3.93 -4.32 1.99
N HIS A 110 -2.73 -3.75 1.95
CA HIS A 110 -2.04 -3.26 3.15
C HIS A 110 -2.41 -1.81 3.47
N ILE A 111 -2.32 -0.90 2.49
CA ILE A 111 -2.51 0.54 2.72
C ILE A 111 -3.99 0.97 2.65
N HIS A 112 -4.86 0.08 2.14
CA HIS A 112 -6.28 0.33 1.85
C HIS A 112 -6.46 1.40 0.76
N ALA A 113 -7.08 1.00 -0.34
CA ALA A 113 -7.44 1.95 -1.39
C ALA A 113 -8.46 2.97 -0.85
N PRO A 114 -8.32 4.27 -1.14
CA PRO A 114 -9.35 5.26 -0.86
C PRO A 114 -10.66 4.92 -1.58
N GLU A 115 -11.79 5.04 -0.86
CA GLU A 115 -13.14 4.87 -1.44
C GLU A 115 -13.43 5.94 -2.51
N GLU A 116 -12.89 7.15 -2.34
CA GLU A 116 -13.03 8.27 -3.26
C GLU A 116 -11.79 8.43 -4.14
N ARG A 117 -12.00 8.66 -5.44
CA ARG A 117 -10.93 9.10 -6.35
C ARG A 117 -10.53 10.52 -5.96
N GLY A 118 -9.25 10.74 -5.71
CA GLY A 118 -8.72 12.06 -5.37
C GLY A 118 -7.21 12.08 -5.21
N GLU A 119 -6.67 13.22 -4.79
CA GLU A 119 -5.23 13.51 -4.69
C GLU A 119 -4.45 12.45 -3.88
N TYR A 120 -5.07 11.89 -2.84
CA TYR A 120 -4.41 10.85 -2.04
C TYR A 120 -4.23 9.54 -2.81
N LEU A 121 -5.20 9.13 -3.63
CA LEU A 121 -5.07 7.95 -4.50
C LEU A 121 -3.97 8.18 -5.55
N GLU A 122 -3.93 9.38 -6.15
CA GLU A 122 -2.87 9.79 -7.10
C GLU A 122 -1.47 9.71 -6.45
N THR A 123 -1.36 10.19 -5.21
CA THR A 123 -0.13 10.11 -4.42
C THR A 123 0.30 8.66 -4.18
N LEU A 124 -0.64 7.79 -3.79
CA LEU A 124 -0.36 6.38 -3.56
C LEU A 124 0.10 5.66 -4.83
N ILE A 125 -0.59 5.88 -5.96
CA ILE A 125 -0.25 5.24 -7.23
C ILE A 125 1.11 5.75 -7.74
N THR A 126 1.41 7.04 -7.58
CA THR A 126 2.72 7.60 -7.91
C THR A 126 3.82 6.88 -7.13
N LYS A 127 3.71 6.84 -5.80
CA LYS A 127 4.72 6.16 -4.95
C LYS A 127 4.83 4.67 -5.26
N PHE A 128 3.70 3.99 -5.47
CA PHE A 128 3.68 2.59 -5.90
C PHE A 128 4.42 2.38 -7.22
N SER A 129 4.20 3.24 -8.21
CA SER A 129 4.79 3.10 -9.55
C SER A 129 6.31 3.23 -9.49
N HIS A 130 6.83 4.20 -8.75
CA HIS A 130 8.27 4.32 -8.48
C HIS A 130 8.82 3.08 -7.78
N ARG A 131 8.12 2.58 -6.76
CA ARG A 131 8.57 1.38 -6.01
C ARG A 131 8.55 0.12 -6.86
N PHE A 132 7.51 -0.08 -7.67
CA PHE A 132 7.39 -1.21 -8.58
C PHE A 132 8.55 -1.25 -9.57
N CYS A 133 8.89 -0.10 -10.17
CA CYS A 133 10.03 0.01 -11.07
C CYS A 133 11.36 -0.25 -10.35
N ALA A 134 11.56 0.28 -9.15
CA ALA A 134 12.76 0.05 -8.35
C ALA A 134 12.95 -1.42 -7.95
N CYS A 135 11.86 -2.16 -7.70
CA CYS A 135 11.88 -3.59 -7.41
C CYS A 135 12.10 -4.47 -8.65
N ASN A 136 11.84 -3.95 -9.86
CA ASN A 136 11.82 -4.72 -11.11
C ASN A 136 12.62 -4.05 -12.26
N PRO A 137 13.87 -3.62 -12.06
CA PRO A 137 14.61 -2.79 -13.03
C PRO A 137 14.87 -3.48 -14.38
N VAL A 138 15.00 -4.81 -14.40
CA VAL A 138 15.21 -5.59 -15.63
C VAL A 138 13.91 -5.64 -16.44
N LEU A 139 12.81 -6.06 -15.79
CA LEU A 139 11.48 -6.14 -16.42
C LEU A 139 11.04 -4.80 -17.00
N THR A 140 11.23 -3.71 -16.25
CA THR A 140 10.82 -2.38 -16.69
C THR A 140 11.65 -1.88 -17.86
N ARG A 141 12.96 -2.15 -17.89
CA ARG A 141 13.80 -1.84 -19.05
C ARG A 141 13.37 -2.65 -20.27
N ASP A 142 13.17 -3.97 -20.11
CA ASP A 142 12.88 -4.87 -21.22
C ASP A 142 11.48 -4.60 -21.83
N LEU A 143 10.52 -4.13 -21.01
CA LEU A 143 9.18 -3.74 -21.44
C LEU A 143 9.02 -2.24 -21.71
N GLY A 144 10.07 -1.43 -21.58
CA GLY A 144 10.02 0.02 -21.77
C GLY A 144 9.10 0.77 -20.78
N LEU A 145 8.89 0.21 -19.57
CA LEU A 145 8.00 0.77 -18.55
C LEU A 145 8.74 1.81 -17.69
N SER A 146 8.45 3.10 -17.90
CA SER A 146 8.81 4.15 -16.95
C SER A 146 7.86 4.17 -15.74
N PRO A 147 8.23 4.82 -14.61
CA PRO A 147 7.29 5.06 -13.51
C PRO A 147 5.99 5.73 -13.97
N ASP A 148 6.05 6.67 -14.91
CA ASP A 148 4.85 7.33 -15.46
C ASP A 148 3.98 6.35 -16.28
N ALA A 149 4.60 5.46 -17.06
CA ALA A 149 3.87 4.42 -17.77
C ALA A 149 3.19 3.45 -16.79
N VAL A 150 3.89 3.03 -15.73
CA VAL A 150 3.32 2.19 -14.66
C VAL A 150 2.16 2.90 -13.97
N TYR A 151 2.28 4.20 -13.69
CA TYR A 151 1.20 5.02 -13.13
C TYR A 151 -0.06 4.97 -13.98
N VAL A 152 0.07 5.21 -15.30
CA VAL A 152 -1.05 5.16 -16.24
C VAL A 152 -1.66 3.77 -16.33
N LEU A 153 -0.82 2.72 -16.32
CA LEU A 153 -1.30 1.33 -16.27
C LEU A 153 -2.10 1.06 -14.99
N CYS A 154 -1.60 1.46 -13.82
CA CYS A 154 -2.29 1.31 -12.55
C CYS A 154 -3.66 2.00 -12.57
N TYR A 155 -3.75 3.22 -13.10
CA TYR A 155 -5.03 3.91 -13.29
C TYR A 155 -5.96 3.13 -14.21
N SER A 156 -5.45 2.64 -15.34
CA SER A 156 -6.23 1.83 -16.28
C SER A 156 -6.76 0.56 -15.62
N LEU A 157 -5.95 -0.13 -14.80
CA LEU A 157 -6.35 -1.32 -14.05
C LEU A 157 -7.44 -1.05 -13.01
N ILE A 158 -7.37 0.09 -12.32
CA ILE A 158 -8.38 0.51 -11.35
C ILE A 158 -9.70 0.84 -12.07
N LEU A 159 -9.65 1.57 -13.18
CA LEU A 159 -10.83 1.86 -14.00
C LEU A 159 -11.48 0.59 -14.54
N LEU A 160 -10.67 -0.35 -15.05
CA LEU A 160 -11.16 -1.65 -15.50
C LEU A 160 -11.77 -2.45 -14.35
N SER A 161 -11.14 -2.44 -13.17
CA SER A 161 -11.67 -3.12 -11.99
C SER A 161 -13.05 -2.60 -11.62
N ILE A 162 -13.23 -1.27 -11.59
CA ILE A 162 -14.51 -0.62 -11.28
C ILE A 162 -15.57 -0.92 -12.35
N ASP A 163 -15.18 -0.87 -13.63
CA ASP A 163 -16.07 -1.19 -14.75
C ASP A 163 -16.62 -2.62 -14.65
N LEU A 164 -15.73 -3.59 -14.44
CA LEU A 164 -16.09 -5.00 -14.31
C LEU A 164 -16.92 -5.27 -13.04
N ALA A 165 -16.61 -4.61 -11.92
CA ALA A 165 -17.33 -4.77 -10.65
C ALA A 165 -18.77 -4.24 -10.69
N SER A 166 -18.97 -3.11 -11.37
CA SER A 166 -20.16 -2.30 -11.16
C SER A 166 -21.40 -2.94 -11.77
N PRO A 167 -22.45 -3.27 -10.99
CA PRO A 167 -23.69 -3.84 -11.52
C PRO A 167 -24.44 -2.85 -12.44
N HIS A 168 -24.12 -1.56 -12.36
CA HIS A 168 -24.72 -0.51 -13.18
C HIS A 168 -24.16 -0.48 -14.61
N VAL A 169 -22.97 -1.06 -14.84
CA VAL A 169 -22.36 -1.13 -16.17
C VAL A 169 -22.88 -2.38 -16.87
N LYS A 170 -23.82 -2.20 -17.80
CA LYS A 170 -24.40 -3.29 -18.59
C LYS A 170 -23.44 -3.83 -19.65
N ASN A 171 -22.75 -2.93 -20.35
CA ASN A 171 -21.78 -3.26 -21.38
C ASN A 171 -20.37 -3.10 -20.81
N LYS A 172 -19.81 -4.20 -20.33
CA LYS A 172 -18.46 -4.23 -19.75
C LYS A 172 -17.39 -3.95 -20.81
N MET A 173 -16.31 -3.29 -20.40
CA MET A 173 -15.17 -3.04 -21.26
C MET A 173 -14.58 -4.36 -21.75
N SER A 174 -14.56 -4.55 -23.08
CA SER A 174 -13.92 -5.71 -23.69
C SER A 174 -12.40 -5.61 -23.63
N LYS A 175 -11.71 -6.76 -23.72
CA LYS A 175 -10.24 -6.82 -23.81
C LYS A 175 -9.69 -5.92 -24.93
N ARG A 176 -10.34 -5.93 -26.09
CA ARG A 176 -9.95 -5.11 -27.24
C ARG A 176 -10.08 -3.60 -26.95
N GLU A 177 -11.15 -3.20 -26.27
CA GLU A 177 -11.34 -1.80 -25.88
C GLU A 177 -10.32 -1.37 -24.83
N PHE A 178 -10.04 -2.22 -23.84
CA PHE A 178 -9.01 -1.96 -22.83
C PHE A 178 -7.64 -1.75 -23.48
N ILE A 179 -7.20 -2.69 -24.33
CA ILE A 179 -5.91 -2.57 -25.04
C ILE A 179 -5.83 -1.27 -25.82
N ARG A 180 -6.88 -0.95 -26.60
CA ARG A 180 -6.94 0.29 -27.39
C ARG A 180 -6.85 1.54 -26.50
N ASN A 181 -7.59 1.59 -25.39
CA ASN A 181 -7.67 2.76 -24.52
C ASN A 181 -6.34 2.96 -23.77
N THR A 182 -5.78 1.89 -23.21
CA THR A 182 -4.53 1.95 -22.43
C THR A 182 -3.33 2.29 -23.29
N ARG A 183 -3.22 1.76 -24.53
CA ARG A 183 -2.11 2.12 -25.44
C ARG A 183 -2.17 3.56 -25.94
N ARG A 184 -3.34 4.19 -25.96
CA ARG A 184 -3.46 5.64 -26.23
C ARG A 184 -2.91 6.48 -25.08
N ALA A 185 -3.04 5.99 -23.84
CA ALA A 185 -2.61 6.69 -22.64
C ALA A 185 -1.13 6.41 -22.29
N ALA A 186 -0.63 5.21 -22.58
CA ALA A 186 0.75 4.81 -22.34
C ALA A 186 1.39 4.28 -23.63
N GLN A 187 2.30 5.08 -24.20
CA GLN A 187 2.98 4.77 -25.46
C GLN A 187 4.06 3.69 -25.25
N ASN A 188 4.43 3.01 -26.34
CA ASN A 188 5.51 2.01 -26.38
C ASN A 188 5.30 0.73 -25.54
N ILE A 189 4.05 0.39 -25.20
CA ILE A 189 3.71 -0.86 -24.51
C ILE A 189 3.11 -1.86 -25.51
N SER A 190 3.52 -3.14 -25.41
CA SER A 190 3.03 -4.20 -26.29
C SER A 190 1.54 -4.52 -26.03
N GLU A 191 0.82 -4.89 -27.09
CA GLU A 191 -0.58 -5.30 -26.98
C GLU A 191 -0.75 -6.55 -26.13
N ASP A 192 0.17 -7.51 -26.26
CA ASP A 192 0.15 -8.77 -25.50
C ASP A 192 0.25 -8.50 -24.00
N PHE A 193 1.17 -7.62 -23.58
CA PHE A 193 1.32 -7.27 -22.18
C PHE A 193 0.05 -6.62 -21.62
N VAL A 194 -0.52 -5.65 -22.33
CA VAL A 194 -1.79 -5.00 -21.92
C VAL A 194 -2.95 -6.00 -21.93
N GLY A 195 -2.94 -6.96 -22.86
CA GLY A 195 -3.90 -8.05 -22.89
C GLY A 195 -3.81 -8.94 -21.65
N HIS A 196 -2.59 -9.30 -21.22
CA HIS A 196 -2.37 -10.07 -19.99
C HIS A 196 -2.79 -9.30 -18.74
N LEU A 197 -2.63 -7.98 -18.72
CA LEU A 197 -3.15 -7.13 -17.66
C LEU A 197 -4.69 -7.26 -17.55
N TYR A 198 -5.41 -7.19 -18.68
CA TYR A 198 -6.86 -7.39 -18.71
C TYR A 198 -7.25 -8.77 -18.19
N ASP A 199 -6.63 -9.83 -18.72
CA ASP A 199 -6.95 -11.22 -18.36
C ASP A 199 -6.80 -11.44 -16.85
N ASN A 200 -5.74 -10.87 -16.25
CA ASN A 200 -5.52 -10.98 -14.83
C ASN A 200 -6.62 -10.30 -13.99
N ILE A 201 -7.11 -9.12 -14.39
CA ILE A 201 -8.23 -8.46 -13.70
C ILE A 201 -9.51 -9.26 -13.87
N TYR A 202 -9.77 -9.75 -15.08
CA TYR A 202 -10.97 -10.53 -15.39
C TYR A 202 -11.01 -11.86 -14.62
N LEU A 203 -9.89 -12.56 -14.51
CA LEU A 203 -9.81 -13.89 -13.88
C LEU A 203 -9.64 -13.84 -12.35
N VAL A 204 -8.82 -12.91 -11.84
CA VAL A 204 -8.47 -12.87 -10.41
C VAL A 204 -9.37 -11.87 -9.66
N GLY A 205 -9.94 -10.89 -10.34
CA GLY A 205 -10.82 -9.89 -9.75
C GLY A 205 -10.13 -8.56 -9.40
N HIS A 206 -10.87 -7.74 -8.67
CA HIS A 206 -10.61 -6.32 -8.44
C HIS A 206 -9.27 -6.03 -7.77
N VAL A 207 -8.70 -4.87 -8.13
CA VAL A 207 -7.44 -4.40 -7.56
C VAL A 207 -7.62 -3.46 -6.38
N ALA A 208 -8.73 -2.73 -6.36
CA ALA A 208 -9.15 -1.83 -5.29
C ALA A 208 -10.63 -2.10 -4.99
N VAL A 209 -10.98 -2.11 -3.69
CA VAL A 209 -12.35 -2.31 -3.17
C VAL A 209 -13.08 -0.98 -3.18
#